data_AF-G9Y6M3-F1
#
_entry.id   AF-G9Y6M3-F1
#
_cell.length_a   1.000
_cell.length_b   1.000
_cell.length_c   1.000
_cell.angle_alpha   90.00
_cell.angle_beta   90.00
_cell.angle_gamma   90.00
#
_symmetry.space_group_name_H-M   'P 1'
#
loop_
_entity.id
_entity.type
_entity.pdbx_description
1 polymer ?
#
loop_
_entity_poly.entity_id
_entity_poly.type
_entity_poly.pdbx_seq_one_letter_code
_entity_poly.pdbx_strand_id
1 'polypeptide(L)'
;MNYANPQSKQKSVMPELFSEADRDWIQEQLQRLRPSVRPKIALKYAEVYQEAFENEEVTYRQENKARREANTRLRLFVNRYAAASEGITSRPPQVAKQ
;
A
#
# COMPACT_ATOMS: atom_id res chain seq x y z
N MET A 1 -27.65 30.31 -10.46
CA MET A 1 -26.32 30.04 -11.04
C MET A 1 -25.68 28.92 -10.24
N ASN A 2 -25.78 27.67 -10.71
CA ASN A 2 -25.27 26.49 -9.99
C ASN A 2 -23.79 26.32 -10.29
N TYR A 3 -22.92 26.64 -9.32
CA TYR A 3 -21.50 26.26 -9.40
C TYR A 3 -21.34 24.91 -8.69
N ALA A 4 -21.66 23.83 -9.42
CA ALA A 4 -21.12 22.52 -9.07
C ALA A 4 -19.60 22.62 -9.23
N ASN A 5 -18.87 22.48 -8.14
CA ASN A 5 -17.42 22.39 -8.11
C ASN A 5 -17.01 20.91 -8.11
N PRO A 6 -16.68 20.28 -9.25
CA PRO A 6 -16.14 18.93 -9.26
C PRO A 6 -14.61 18.96 -9.12
N GLN A 7 -14.05 19.72 -8.17
CA GLN A 7 -12.70 19.42 -7.69
C GLN A 7 -12.79 18.15 -6.85
N SER A 8 -12.84 17.02 -7.53
CA SER A 8 -12.52 15.69 -7.00
C SER A 8 -11.14 15.79 -6.37
N LYS A 9 -11.09 16.16 -5.09
CA LYS A 9 -9.91 16.13 -4.24
C LYS A 9 -9.29 14.76 -4.46
N GLN A 10 -8.21 14.71 -5.23
CA GLN A 10 -7.20 13.66 -5.11
C GLN A 10 -6.69 13.78 -3.69
N LYS A 11 -7.43 13.20 -2.72
CA LYS A 11 -6.90 12.97 -1.38
C LYS A 11 -5.64 12.17 -1.62
N SER A 12 -4.49 12.71 -1.26
CA SER A 12 -3.27 11.94 -1.07
C SER A 12 -3.65 10.78 -0.14
N VAL A 13 -3.87 9.59 -0.70
CA VAL A 13 -4.37 8.47 0.11
C VAL A 13 -3.18 7.84 0.80
N MET A 14 -2.65 8.54 1.79
CA MET A 14 -1.72 7.98 2.74
C MET A 14 -2.44 6.93 3.59
N PRO A 15 -1.76 5.84 3.97
CA PRO A 15 -2.27 4.90 4.96
C PRO A 15 -2.61 5.62 6.27
N GLU A 16 -3.52 5.04 7.06
CA GLU A 16 -3.81 5.57 8.41
C GLU A 16 -2.67 5.29 9.38
N LEU A 17 -2.03 4.12 9.23
CA LEU A 17 -0.88 3.69 10.02
C LEU A 17 0.33 3.47 9.11
N PHE A 18 1.39 4.21 9.38
CA PHE A 18 2.69 4.10 8.71
C PHE A 18 3.78 4.74 9.57
N SER A 19 5.04 4.40 9.32
CA SER A 19 6.18 5.09 9.93
C SER A 19 6.48 6.37 9.15
N GLU A 20 6.66 7.50 9.84
CA GLU A 20 6.94 8.79 9.20
C GLU A 20 8.22 8.76 8.35
N ALA A 21 9.19 7.94 8.73
CA ALA A 21 10.43 7.76 7.98
C ALA A 21 10.22 7.19 6.57
N ASP A 22 9.12 6.45 6.34
CA ASP A 22 8.79 5.85 5.05
C ASP A 22 7.72 6.65 4.28
N ARG A 23 7.25 7.78 4.81
CA ARG A 23 6.16 8.57 4.24
C ARG A 23 6.35 8.87 2.75
N ASP A 24 7.49 9.47 2.42
CA ASP A 24 7.80 9.87 1.05
C ASP A 24 7.89 8.66 0.13
N TRP A 25 8.53 7.58 0.60
CA TRP A 25 8.65 6.34 -0.15
C TRP A 25 7.29 5.68 -0.42
N ILE A 26 6.40 5.62 0.58
CA ILE A 26 5.04 5.09 0.43
C ILE A 26 4.25 5.93 -0.58
N GLN A 27 4.39 7.26 -0.50
CA GLN A 27 3.74 8.17 -1.45
C GLN A 27 4.19 7.91 -2.89
N GLU A 28 5.49 7.79 -3.12
CA GLU A 28 6.04 7.46 -4.44
C GLU A 28 5.51 6.11 -4.95
N GLN A 29 5.46 5.08 -4.09
CA GLN A 29 4.94 3.77 -4.45
C GLN A 29 3.46 3.82 -4.85
N LEU A 30 2.64 4.56 -4.10
CA LEU A 30 1.21 4.71 -4.41
C LEU A 30 0.98 5.54 -5.67
N GLN A 31 1.83 6.52 -5.96
CA GLN A 31 1.72 7.32 -7.19
C GLN A 31 1.93 6.49 -8.47
N ARG A 32 2.75 5.43 -8.41
CA ARG A 32 2.96 4.46 -9.50
C ARG A 32 1.70 3.64 -9.83
N LEU A 33 0.73 3.60 -8.92
CA LEU A 33 -0.53 2.92 -9.12
C LEU A 33 -1.59 3.86 -9.70
N ARG A 34 -2.59 3.29 -10.40
CA ARG A 34 -3.75 4.07 -10.87
C ARG A 34 -4.51 4.71 -9.71
N PRO A 35 -5.05 5.93 -9.86
CA PRO A 35 -5.75 6.64 -8.78
C PRO A 35 -6.88 5.84 -8.11
N SER A 36 -7.56 4.98 -8.88
CA SER A 36 -8.67 4.15 -8.37
C SER A 36 -8.23 3.05 -7.39
N VAL A 37 -7.00 2.55 -7.48
CA VAL A 37 -6.52 1.47 -6.61
C VAL A 37 -5.75 1.98 -5.39
N ARG A 38 -5.18 3.19 -5.45
CA ARG A 38 -4.44 3.84 -4.35
C ARG A 38 -5.13 3.72 -2.98
N PRO A 39 -6.43 4.09 -2.81
CA PRO A 39 -7.07 4.02 -1.51
C PRO A 39 -7.17 2.61 -0.94
N LYS A 40 -7.44 1.64 -1.80
CA LYS A 40 -7.53 0.23 -1.40
C LYS A 40 -6.17 -0.30 -0.93
N ILE A 41 -5.10 0.08 -1.63
CA ILE A 41 -3.74 -0.35 -1.28
C ILE A 41 -3.21 0.35 -0.03
N ALA A 42 -3.53 1.63 0.16
CA ALA A 42 -3.19 2.36 1.38
C ALA A 42 -3.86 1.76 2.62
N LEU A 43 -5.14 1.40 2.54
CA LEU A 43 -5.84 0.70 3.62
C LEU A 43 -5.17 -0.65 3.93
N LYS A 44 -4.90 -1.44 2.89
CA LYS A 44 -4.26 -2.75 3.07
C LYS A 44 -2.84 -2.65 3.60
N TYR A 45 -2.12 -1.58 3.28
CA TYR A 45 -0.81 -1.30 3.88
C TYR A 45 -0.94 -1.10 5.39
N ALA A 46 -1.89 -0.27 5.83
CA ALA A 46 -2.13 -0.01 7.25
C ALA A 46 -2.52 -1.27 8.02
N GLU A 47 -3.39 -2.11 7.45
CA GLU A 47 -3.78 -3.41 8.04
C GLU A 47 -2.55 -4.30 8.29
N VAL A 48 -1.67 -4.43 7.30
CA VAL A 48 -0.46 -5.26 7.41
C VAL A 48 0.54 -4.66 8.40
N TYR A 49 0.67 -3.34 8.41
CA TYR A 49 1.53 -2.65 9.35
C TYR A 49 1.09 -2.93 10.79
N GLN A 50 -0.21 -2.76 11.07
CA GLN A 50 -0.79 -3.02 12.38
C GLN A 50 -0.68 -4.50 12.76
N GLU A 51 -1.06 -5.42 11.87
CA GLU A 51 -0.98 -6.86 12.11
C GLU A 51 0.46 -7.28 12.47
N ALA A 52 1.45 -6.82 11.70
CA ALA A 52 2.85 -7.16 11.96
C ALA A 52 3.41 -6.48 13.23
N PHE A 53 2.86 -5.34 13.62
CA PHE A 53 3.19 -4.67 14.88
C PHE A 53 2.63 -5.43 16.08
N GLU A 54 1.35 -5.82 16.03
CA GLU A 54 0.65 -6.54 17.09
C GLU A 54 1.17 -7.98 17.28
N ASN A 55 1.58 -8.64 16.20
CA ASN A 55 2.15 -10.00 16.26
C ASN A 55 3.58 -10.05 16.83
N GLU A 56 4.30 -8.93 16.87
CA GLU A 56 5.67 -8.91 17.39
C GLU A 56 5.66 -8.71 18.91
N GLU A 57 6.12 -9.70 19.67
CA GLU A 57 6.14 -9.66 21.13
C GLU A 57 7.18 -8.68 21.69
N VAL A 58 8.21 -8.37 20.90
CA VAL A 58 9.34 -7.53 21.32
C VAL A 58 9.09 -6.07 20.94
N THR A 59 8.65 -5.25 21.91
CA THR A 59 8.20 -3.86 21.71
C THR A 59 9.14 -2.98 20.89
N TYR A 60 10.45 -3.06 21.11
CA TYR A 60 11.43 -2.24 20.36
C TYR A 60 11.68 -2.73 18.91
N ARG A 61 11.20 -3.93 18.55
CA ARG A 61 11.30 -4.49 17.19
C ARG A 61 10.00 -4.36 16.40
N GLN A 62 8.88 -4.14 17.07
CA GLN A 62 7.54 -4.05 16.47
C GLN A 62 7.52 -3.10 15.28
N GLU A 63 8.04 -1.88 15.44
CA GLU A 63 8.06 -0.90 14.35
C GLU A 63 8.89 -1.38 13.15
N ASN A 64 10.11 -1.87 13.39
CA ASN A 64 10.98 -2.37 12.32
C ASN A 64 10.37 -3.57 11.59
N LYS A 65 9.67 -4.45 12.32
CA LYS A 65 8.98 -5.62 11.76
C LYS A 65 7.78 -5.18 10.92
N ALA A 66 6.96 -4.28 11.45
CA ALA A 66 5.79 -3.71 10.76
C ALA A 66 6.18 -3.00 9.47
N ARG A 67 7.17 -2.10 9.54
CA ARG A 67 7.73 -1.41 8.36
C ARG A 67 8.23 -2.41 7.32
N ARG A 68 9.02 -3.41 7.73
CA ARG A 68 9.60 -4.40 6.81
C ARG A 68 8.51 -5.20 6.09
N GLU A 69 7.50 -5.68 6.81
CA GLU A 69 6.43 -6.49 6.21
C GLU A 69 5.56 -5.65 5.27
N ALA A 70 5.07 -4.49 5.73
CA ALA A 70 4.21 -3.61 4.97
C ALA A 70 4.93 -3.07 3.71
N ASN A 71 6.16 -2.59 3.84
CA ASN A 71 6.95 -2.08 2.71
C ASN A 71 7.29 -3.18 1.70
N THR A 72 7.61 -4.39 2.17
CA THR A 72 7.88 -5.52 1.27
C THR A 72 6.65 -5.86 0.45
N ARG A 73 5.46 -5.95 1.07
CA ARG A 73 4.21 -6.23 0.36
C ARG A 73 3.85 -5.12 -0.62
N LEU A 74 3.99 -3.85 -0.24
CA LEU A 74 3.73 -2.71 -1.12
C LEU A 74 4.63 -2.76 -2.37
N ARG A 75 5.94 -2.95 -2.18
CA ARG A 75 6.91 -3.04 -3.28
C ARG A 75 6.58 -4.19 -4.24
N LEU A 76 6.28 -5.37 -3.70
CA LEU A 76 5.91 -6.53 -4.52
C LEU A 76 4.63 -6.28 -5.31
N PHE A 77 3.63 -5.63 -4.70
CA PHE A 77 2.39 -5.28 -5.38
C PHE A 77 2.63 -4.29 -6.51
N VAL A 78 3.35 -3.19 -6.25
CA VAL A 78 3.68 -2.17 -7.25
C VAL A 78 4.46 -2.76 -8.42
N ASN A 79 5.46 -3.60 -8.16
CA ASN A 79 6.24 -4.27 -9.21
C ASN A 79 5.37 -5.19 -10.07
N ARG A 80 4.50 -6.00 -9.45
CA ARG A 80 3.55 -6.86 -10.19
C ARG A 80 2.55 -6.03 -10.99
N TYR A 81 2.08 -4.91 -10.42
CA TYR A 81 1.15 -4.00 -11.08
C TYR A 81 1.77 -3.34 -12.31
N ALA A 82 3.03 -2.91 -12.20
CA ALA A 82 3.79 -2.36 -13.32
C ALA A 82 3.96 -3.41 -14.44
N ALA A 83 4.42 -4.62 -14.11
CA ALA A 83 4.56 -5.70 -15.09
C ALA A 83 3.23 -6.06 -15.78
N ALA A 84 2.13 -6.11 -15.03
CA ALA A 84 0.80 -6.36 -15.58
C ALA A 84 0.31 -5.21 -16.48
N SER A 85 0.66 -3.96 -16.16
CA SER A 85 0.31 -2.79 -16.98
C SER A 85 1.12 -2.72 -18.27
N GLU A 86 2.34 -3.28 -18.31
CA GLU A 86 3.17 -3.40 -19.51
C GLU A 86 2.79 -4.62 -20.38
N GLY A 87 1.73 -5.36 -20.02
CA GLY A 87 1.22 -6.49 -20.80
C GLY A 87 1.83 -7.85 -20.44
N ILE A 88 2.72 -7.91 -19.43
CA ILE A 88 3.22 -9.17 -18.89
C ILE A 88 2.22 -9.67 -17.85
N THR A 89 1.11 -10.22 -18.33
CA THR A 89 0.05 -10.79 -17.50
C THR A 89 0.49 -12.15 -16.93
N SER A 90 1.42 -12.15 -15.97
CA SER A 90 1.67 -13.34 -15.17
C SER A 90 0.50 -13.52 -14.20
N ARG A 91 -0.38 -14.47 -14.51
CA ARG A 91 -1.52 -14.90 -13.69
C ARG A 91 -1.08 -14.99 -12.21
N PRO A 92 -1.80 -14.36 -11.26
CA PRO A 92 -1.42 -14.45 -9.85
C PRO A 92 -1.38 -15.92 -9.44
N PRO A 93 -0.34 -16.38 -8.72
CA PRO A 93 -0.30 -17.75 -8.22
C PRO A 93 -1.50 -17.94 -7.31
N GLN A 94 -2.42 -18.78 -7.76
CA GLN A 94 -3.57 -19.24 -7.00
C GLN A 94 -2.98 -20.05 -5.85
N VAL A 95 -2.98 -19.48 -4.64
CA VAL A 95 -2.53 -20.18 -3.45
C VAL A 95 -3.48 -21.37 -3.29
N ALA A 96 -3.02 -22.56 -3.65
CA ALA A 96 -3.75 -23.79 -3.45
C ALA A 96 -3.92 -23.97 -1.94
N LYS A 97 -5.16 -23.87 -1.46
CA LYS A 97 -5.52 -24.36 -0.13
C LYS A 97 -5.34 -25.88 -0.18
N GLN A 98 -4.36 -26.41 0.54
CA GLN A 98 -4.29 -27.82 0.92
C GLN A 98 -4.81 -27.95 2.35
#